data_AF-A0A1G1DUC9-F1
#
_entry.id   AF-A0A1G1DUC9-F1
#
_cell.length_a   1.000
_cell.length_b   1.000
_cell.length_c   1.000
_cell.angle_alpha   90.00
_cell.angle_beta   90.00
_cell.angle_gamma   90.00
#
_symmetry.space_group_name_H-M   'P 1'
#
loop_
_entity.id
_entity.type
_entity.pdbx_description
1 polymer ?
#
loop_
_entity_poly.entity_id
_entity_poly.type
_entity_poly.pdbx_seq_one_letter_code
_entity_poly.pdbx_strand_id
1 'polypeptide(L)' 'MKFITVTELKQRATQIVADIETTREEVIITKNGKPVVLIRPVEAKEFKLDTSMKGGKENGKGNLQKR' A
#
# COMPACT_ATOMS: atom_id res chain seq x y z
N MET A 1 -15.63 -12.49 -1.76
CA MET A 1 -14.42 -12.39 -0.90
C MET A 1 -13.51 -13.57 -1.21
N LYS A 2 -12.29 -13.28 -1.66
CA LYS A 2 -11.38 -14.28 -2.26
C LYS A 2 -10.03 -14.30 -1.52
N PHE A 3 -9.43 -15.49 -1.39
CA PHE A 3 -8.09 -15.65 -0.84
C PHE A 3 -7.12 -16.02 -1.95
N ILE A 4 -5.97 -15.34 -1.99
CA ILE A 4 -4.87 -15.68 -2.90
C ILE A 4 -3.54 -15.65 -2.16
N THR A 5 -2.55 -16.34 -2.70
CA THR A 5 -1.18 -16.34 -2.17
C THR A 5 -0.39 -15.13 -2.66
N VAL A 6 0.64 -14.75 -1.92
CA VAL A 6 1.60 -13.73 -2.35
C VAL A 6 2.30 -14.10 -3.67
N THR A 7 2.45 -15.40 -3.96
CA THR A 7 3.04 -15.89 -5.21
C THR A 7 2.12 -15.60 -6.40
N GLU A 8 0.81 -15.86 -6.25
CA GLU A 8 -0.17 -15.52 -7.28
C GLU A 8 -0.26 -14.02 -7.49
N LEU A 9 -0.23 -13.23 -6.41
CA LEU A 9 -0.17 -11.77 -6.52
C LEU A 9 1.02 -11.33 -7.35
N LYS A 10 2.22 -11.88 -7.12
CA LYS A 10 3.43 -11.53 -7.89
C LYS A 10 3.30 -11.87 -9.38
N GLN A 11 2.64 -12.97 -9.72
CA GLN A 11 2.51 -13.41 -11.11
C GLN A 11 1.49 -12.60 -11.91
N ARG A 12 0.42 -12.11 -11.26
CA ARG A 12 -0.74 -11.52 -11.95
C ARG A 12 -1.35 -10.31 -11.22
N ALA A 13 -0.50 -9.46 -10.64
CA ALA A 13 -0.92 -8.31 -9.85
C ALA A 13 -1.92 -7.40 -10.58
N THR A 14 -1.59 -7.00 -11.81
CA THR A 14 -2.42 -6.08 -12.61
C THR A 14 -3.80 -6.68 -12.90
N GLN A 15 -3.86 -7.98 -13.23
CA GLN A 15 -5.13 -8.66 -13.48
C GLN A 15 -5.97 -8.72 -12.21
N ILE A 16 -5.37 -9.05 -11.06
CA ILE A 16 -6.08 -9.10 -9.78
C ILE A 16 -6.66 -7.72 -9.44
N VAL A 17 -5.89 -6.65 -9.66
CA VAL A 17 -6.38 -5.28 -9.42
C VAL A 17 -7.53 -4.93 -10.36
N ALA A 18 -7.42 -5.23 -11.65
CA ALA A 18 -8.49 -5.01 -12.63
C ALA A 18 -9.77 -5.81 -12.30
N ASP A 19 -9.61 -7.05 -11.83
CA ASP A 19 -10.73 -7.89 -11.39
C ASP A 19 -11.42 -7.26 -10.17
N ILE A 20 -10.66 -6.77 -9.19
CA ILE A 20 -11.20 -6.08 -7.99
C ILE A 20 -11.94 -4.80 -8.39
N GLU A 21 -11.40 -4.03 -9.32
CA GLU A 21 -12.04 -2.80 -9.82
C GLU A 21 -13.39 -3.11 -10.49
N THR A 22 -13.43 -4.17 -11.30
CA THR A 22 -14.63 -4.57 -12.04
C THR A 22 -15.68 -5.21 -11.14
N THR A 23 -15.27 -6.15 -10.29
CA THR A 23 -16.18 -6.96 -9.47
C THR A 23 -16.55 -6.31 -8.15
N ARG A 24 -15.73 -5.37 -7.69
CA ARG A 24 -15.77 -4.79 -6.34
C ARG A 24 -15.63 -5.81 -5.21
N GLU A 25 -15.12 -7.01 -5.51
CA GLU A 25 -14.89 -8.03 -4.50
C GLU A 25 -13.57 -7.81 -3.75
N GLU A 26 -13.62 -8.03 -2.44
CA GLU A 26 -12.44 -8.00 -1.58
C GLU A 26 -11.55 -9.23 -1.76
N VAL A 27 -10.24 -9.00 -1.73
CA VAL A 27 -9.21 -10.03 -1.87
C VAL A 27 -8.24 -9.99 -0.69
N ILE A 28 -8.08 -11.12 -0.01
CA ILE A 28 -7.06 -11.31 1.02
C ILE A 28 -5.84 -12.00 0.40
N ILE A 29 -4.67 -11.38 0.59
CA ILE A 29 -3.39 -11.98 0.28
C ILE A 29 -2.89 -12.75 1.50
N THR A 30 -2.44 -13.98 1.27
CA THR A 30 -1.82 -14.83 2.28
C THR A 30 -0.35 -15.08 1.98
N LYS A 31 0.46 -15.23 3.03
CA LYS A 31 1.84 -15.71 2.97
C LYS A 31 1.99 -16.86 3.94
N ASN A 32 2.37 -18.04 3.45
CA ASN A 32 2.47 -19.28 4.23
C ASN A 32 1.15 -19.60 4.98
N GLY A 33 0.02 -19.48 4.28
CA GLY A 33 -1.33 -19.73 4.83
C GLY A 33 -1.86 -18.67 5.79
N LYS A 34 -1.08 -17.64 6.12
CA LYS A 34 -1.51 -16.56 7.03
C LYS A 34 -1.91 -15.31 6.23
N PRO A 35 -3.05 -14.67 6.53
CA PRO A 35 -3.46 -13.43 5.88
C PRO A 35 -2.50 -12.29 6.26
N VAL A 36 -2.08 -11.51 5.27
CA VAL A 36 -1.10 -10.42 5.45
C VAL A 36 -1.52 -9.10 4.82
N VAL A 37 -2.40 -9.11 3.80
CA VAL A 37 -2.89 -7.89 3.13
C VAL A 37 -4.37 -8.09 2.77
N LEU A 38 -5.16 -7.03 2.91
CA LEU A 38 -6.51 -6.91 2.34
C LEU A 38 -6.45 -5.88 1.21
N ILE A 39 -6.94 -6.26 0.03
CA ILE A 39 -7.16 -5.35 -1.10
C ILE A 39 -8.67 -5.25 -1.30
N ARG A 40 -9.19 -4.02 -1.32
CA ARG A 40 -10.59 -3.73 -1.53
C ARG A 40 -10.74 -2.47 -2.38
N PRO A 41 -11.83 -2.33 -3.16
CA PRO A 41 -12.14 -1.05 -3.78
C PRO A 41 -12.32 0.02 -2.70
N VAL A 42 -11.86 1.24 -2.99
CA VAL A 42 -12.03 2.40 -2.10
C VAL A 42 -12.80 3.48 -2.84
N GLU A 43 -13.76 4.10 -2.16
CA GLU A 43 -14.44 5.29 -2.70
C GLU A 43 -13.60 6.55 -2.46
N ALA A 44 -13.74 7.54 -3.34
CA ALA A 44 -13.02 8.81 -3.22
C ALA A 44 -13.24 9.52 -1.87
N LYS A 45 -14.39 9.29 -1.21
CA LYS A 45 -14.71 9.84 0.11
C LYS A 45 -13.91 9.20 1.25
N GLU A 46 -13.45 7.97 1.07
CA GLU A 46 -12.63 7.23 2.05
C GLU A 46 -11.15 7.62 1.97
N PHE A 47 -10.69 8.10 0.81
CA PHE A 47 -9.30 8.46 0.58
C PHE A 47 -9.01 9.91 0.94
N LYS A 48 -9.02 10.24 2.24
CA LYS A 48 -8.40 11.48 2.74
C LYS A 48 -6.93 11.18 3.00
N LEU A 49 -6.03 11.69 2.16
CA LEU A 49 -4.62 11.74 2.51
C LEU A 49 -4.46 12.69 3.70
N ASP A 50 -4.27 12.15 4.89
CA ASP A 50 -3.72 12.93 6.00
C ASP A 50 -2.26 13.25 5.64
N THR A 51 -2.02 14.50 5.23
CA THR A 51 -0.68 15.02 4.87
C THR A 51 0.23 15.23 6.08
N SER A 52 -0.06 14.60 7.23
CA SER A 52 0.69 14.72 8.48
C SER A 52 2.05 14.01 8.46
N MET A 53 2.34 13.17 7.46
CA MET A 53 3.69 12.60 7.26
C MET A 53 4.60 13.59 6.52
N LYS A 54 4.89 14.74 7.12
CA LYS A 54 6.08 15.54 6.80
C LYS A 54 7.30 14.74 7.24
N GLY A 55 7.92 14.01 6.31
CA GLY A 55 9.26 13.47 6.48
C GLY A 55 10.21 14.59 6.91
N GLY A 56 10.76 14.48 8.10
CA GLY A 56 11.79 15.38 8.60
C GLY A 56 13.00 15.33 7.68
N LYS A 57 13.19 16.37 6.87
CA LYS A 57 14.51 16.69 6.34
C LYS A 57 15.28 17.41 7.44
N GLU A 58 15.98 16.63 8.24
CA GLU A 58 17.03 17.10 9.13
C GLU A 58 18.19 17.61 8.26
N ASN A 59 18.15 18.89 7.89
CA ASN A 59 19.29 19.56 7.25
C ASN A 59 20.29 19.95 8.33
N GLY A 60 21.28 19.09 8.58
CA GLY A 60 22.47 19.44 9.34
C GLY A 60 23.22 20.60 8.68
N LYS A 61 23.18 21.78 9.29
CA LYS A 61 24.12 22.86 9.00
C LYS A 61 25.24 22.80 10.03
N GLY A 62 26.34 22.15 9.62
CA GLY A 62 27.62 22.21 10.32
C GLY A 62 28.06 23.66 10.46
N ASN A 63 28.31 24.05 11.69
CA ASN A 63 28.78 25.38 12.08
C ASN A 63 30.28 25.47 11.73
N LEU A 64 30.63 26.14 10.62
CA LEU A 64 32.03 26.42 10.31
C LEU A 64 32.48 27.65 11.12
N GLN A 65 33.48 27.40 11.96
CA GLN A 65 34.03 28.27 12.99
C GLN A 65 34.56 29.60 12.45
N LYS A 66 34.31 30.66 13.22
CA LYS A 66 35.07 31.92 13.21
C LYS A 66 36.57 31.64 13.38
N ARG A 67 37.40 32.11 12.46
CA ARG A 67 38.72 32.72 12.71
C ARG A 67 39.02 33.74 11.63
#